data_AF-A0A1I7VT75-F1
#
_entry.id   AF-A0A1I7VT75-F1
#
_cell.length_a   1.000
_cell.length_b   1.000
_cell.length_c   1.000
_cell.angle_alpha   90.00
_cell.angle_beta   90.00
_cell.angle_gamma   90.00
#
_symmetry.space_group_name_H-M   'P 1'
#
loop_
_entity.id
_entity.type
_entity.pdbx_description
1 polymer ?
#
loop_
_entity_poly.entity_id
_entity_poly.type
_entity_poly.pdbx_seq_one_letter_code
_entity_poly.pdbx_strand_id
1 'polypeptide(L)'
;MDHQYDPYEEPLAGELVERHRSIHSCSATPPTPKRPPLTVMKRGSSIVTSVDSCSSPMCTFGRDYVYSLHQNVKASLLYGKNNVTAAISPDGLPMKGYLSLHQNSPEI
;
A
#
# COMPACT_ATOMS: atom_id res chain seq x y z
N MET A 1 -13.16 42.38 -10.65
CA MET A 1 -13.00 41.12 -11.40
C MET A 1 -12.63 40.07 -10.38
N ASP A 2 -13.66 39.54 -9.72
CA ASP A 2 -13.51 38.56 -8.64
C ASP A 2 -13.11 37.23 -9.27
N HIS A 3 -11.88 36.80 -9.05
CA HIS A 3 -11.40 35.51 -9.53
C HIS A 3 -12.07 34.41 -8.71
N GLN A 4 -13.10 33.81 -9.30
CA GLN A 4 -13.74 32.61 -8.80
C GLN A 4 -12.69 31.50 -8.68
N TYR A 5 -12.29 31.18 -7.46
CA TYR A 5 -11.36 30.11 -7.15
C TYR A 5 -12.07 28.78 -7.37
N ASP A 6 -11.78 28.11 -8.49
CA ASP A 6 -12.27 26.76 -8.78
C ASP A 6 -11.35 25.74 -8.06
N PRO A 7 -11.85 24.99 -7.07
CA PRO A 7 -11.05 24.02 -6.33
C PRO A 7 -10.61 22.80 -7.17
N TYR A 8 -11.00 22.71 -8.44
CA TYR A 8 -10.58 21.65 -9.38
C TYR A 8 -9.70 22.15 -10.53
N GLU A 9 -9.14 23.37 -10.45
CA GLU A 9 -8.21 23.85 -11.47
C GLU A 9 -6.93 23.01 -11.45
N GLU A 10 -6.81 22.16 -12.47
CA GLU A 10 -5.71 21.23 -12.61
C GLU A 10 -4.43 22.03 -12.92
N PRO A 11 -3.37 21.92 -12.09
CA PRO A 11 -2.24 22.82 -12.17
C PRO A 11 -1.60 22.75 -13.56
N LEU A 12 -1.45 23.93 -14.19
CA LEU A 12 -0.85 24.02 -15.52
C LEU A 12 0.57 23.44 -15.51
N ALA A 13 0.99 22.89 -16.65
CA ALA A 13 2.31 22.27 -16.80
C ALA A 13 3.46 23.21 -16.39
N GLY A 14 3.31 24.52 -16.59
CA GLY A 14 4.28 25.53 -16.13
C GLY A 14 4.47 25.53 -14.61
N GLU A 15 3.39 25.42 -13.84
CA GLU A 15 3.44 25.40 -12.36
C GLU A 15 4.04 24.10 -11.83
N LEU A 16 3.75 22.96 -12.50
CA LEU A 16 4.34 21.67 -12.17
C LEU A 16 5.86 21.67 -12.39
N VAL A 17 6.30 22.25 -13.50
CA VAL A 17 7.72 22.37 -13.86
C VAL A 17 8.44 23.33 -12.91
N GLU A 18 7.78 24.42 -12.50
CA GLU A 18 8.31 25.36 -11.51
C GLU A 18 8.43 24.72 -10.12
N ARG A 19 7.42 23.96 -9.68
CA ARG A 19 7.46 23.18 -8.43
C ARG A 19 8.57 22.14 -8.45
N HIS A 20 8.77 21.44 -9.56
CA HIS A 20 9.87 20.48 -9.70
C HIS A 20 11.21 21.19 -9.54
N ARG A 21 11.41 22.34 -10.19
CA ARG A 21 12.63 23.14 -9.97
C ARG A 21 12.78 23.59 -8.53
N SER A 22 11.75 24.11 -7.88
CA SER A 22 11.87 24.63 -6.51
C SER A 22 12.18 23.55 -5.47
N ILE A 23 11.60 22.35 -5.63
CA ILE A 23 11.89 21.18 -4.79
C ILE A 23 13.32 20.67 -5.03
N HIS A 24 13.82 20.75 -6.26
CA HIS A 24 15.10 20.15 -6.64
C HIS A 24 16.28 21.14 -6.75
N SER A 25 16.05 22.46 -6.70
CA SER A 25 17.07 23.50 -6.91
C SER A 25 17.80 23.92 -5.63
N CYS A 26 17.41 23.43 -4.46
CA CYS A 26 18.08 23.78 -3.20
C CYS A 26 18.32 22.52 -2.36
N SER A 27 19.50 21.93 -2.53
CA SER A 27 20.13 21.04 -1.54
C SER A 27 20.42 21.83 -0.26
N ALA A 28 19.40 21.98 0.59
CA ALA A 28 19.58 22.32 2.00
C ALA A 28 18.54 21.54 2.79
N THR A 29 18.76 20.22 2.91
CA THR A 29 18.00 19.41 3.87
C THR A 29 18.25 19.97 5.27
N PRO A 30 17.24 20.48 5.98
CA PRO A 30 17.41 20.84 7.38
C PRO A 30 17.84 19.58 8.16
N PRO A 31 18.73 19.69 9.16
CA PRO A 31 19.20 18.54 9.91
C PRO A 31 18.00 17.84 10.54
N THR A 32 17.80 16.58 10.19
CA THR A 32 16.71 15.77 10.73
C THR A 32 16.80 15.74 12.26
N PRO A 33 15.71 15.96 13.02
CA PRO A 33 15.75 15.85 14.47
C PRO A 33 16.24 14.44 14.82
N LYS A 34 17.28 14.36 15.67
CA LYS A 34 17.93 13.11 16.06
C LYS A 34 16.88 12.17 16.64
N ARG A 35 16.42 11.20 15.86
CA ARG A 35 15.53 10.14 16.35
C ARG A 35 16.29 9.35 17.42
N PRO A 36 15.67 9.07 18.57
CA PRO A 36 16.29 8.21 19.56
C PRO A 36 16.61 6.84 18.93
N PRO A 37 17.76 6.23 19.24
CA PRO A 37 18.18 4.99 18.63
C PRO A 37 17.17 3.89 18.92
N LEU A 38 16.72 3.21 17.85
CA LEU A 38 15.92 1.99 17.96
C LEU A 38 16.80 0.91 18.59
N THR A 39 16.58 0.62 19.86
CA THR A 39 17.22 -0.51 20.53
C THR A 39 16.64 -1.80 19.96
N VAL A 40 17.38 -2.45 19.07
CA VAL A 40 17.04 -3.78 18.59
C VAL A 40 17.36 -4.75 19.73
N MET A 41 16.38 -5.06 20.57
CA MET A 41 16.49 -6.24 21.43
C MET A 41 16.53 -7.45 20.51
N LYS A 42 17.72 -8.03 20.35
CA LYS A 42 17.94 -9.32 19.70
C LYS A 42 17.27 -10.41 20.54
N ARG A 43 15.94 -10.53 20.42
CA ARG A 43 15.21 -11.73 20.82
C ARG A 43 14.99 -12.55 19.55
N GLY A 44 15.50 -13.77 19.58
CA GLY A 44 15.65 -14.64 18.41
C GLY A 44 14.39 -14.72 17.54
N SER A 45 14.60 -14.48 16.25
CA SER A 45 14.09 -15.30 15.14
C SER A 45 12.84 -16.14 15.43
N SER A 46 11.66 -15.59 15.15
CA SER A 46 10.57 -16.25 14.43
C SER A 46 9.42 -15.26 14.22
N ILE A 47 8.99 -15.09 12.97
CA ILE A 47 7.79 -14.31 12.60
C ILE A 47 6.51 -14.97 13.14
N VAL A 48 6.61 -16.15 13.77
CA VAL A 48 5.47 -17.00 14.16
C VAL A 48 5.19 -16.99 15.68
N THR A 49 6.02 -16.40 16.56
CA THR A 49 5.84 -16.55 18.02
C THR A 49 5.90 -15.25 18.82
N SER A 50 5.12 -14.24 18.45
CA SER A 50 4.81 -13.13 19.36
C SER A 50 3.33 -12.75 19.30
N VAL A 51 2.48 -13.77 19.24
CA VAL A 51 1.01 -13.64 19.22
C VAL A 51 0.45 -13.27 20.61
N ASP A 52 1.25 -13.48 21.66
CA ASP A 52 0.82 -13.45 23.07
C ASP A 52 1.02 -12.08 23.75
N SER A 53 1.92 -11.22 23.24
CA SER A 53 2.26 -9.95 23.92
C SER A 53 1.41 -8.74 23.48
N CYS A 54 0.40 -8.93 22.64
CA CYS A 54 -0.51 -7.86 22.19
C CYS A 54 -1.97 -8.27 22.35
N SER A 55 -2.39 -8.47 23.61
CA SER A 55 -3.76 -8.76 24.03
C SER A 55 -4.69 -7.54 24.00
N SER A 56 -4.28 -6.44 23.36
CA SER A 56 -5.17 -5.29 23.20
C SER A 56 -6.30 -5.66 22.24
N PRO A 57 -7.59 -5.39 22.58
CA PRO A 57 -8.73 -5.68 21.72
C PRO A 57 -8.63 -5.00 20.34
N MET A 58 -7.86 -3.92 20.24
CA MET A 58 -7.55 -3.24 18.98
C MET A 58 -6.61 -4.07 18.07
N CYS A 59 -5.66 -4.80 18.66
CA CYS A 59 -4.75 -5.69 17.93
C CYS A 59 -5.40 -7.01 17.52
N THR A 60 -6.45 -7.46 18.23
CA THR A 60 -7.25 -8.63 17.81
C THR A 60 -8.23 -8.23 16.72
N PHE A 61 -8.94 -7.11 16.84
CA PHE A 61 -9.90 -6.66 15.82
C PHE A 61 -9.25 -6.44 14.44
N GLY A 62 -8.06 -5.83 14.40
CA GLY A 62 -7.32 -5.68 13.14
C GLY A 62 -6.93 -7.03 12.53
N ARG A 63 -6.53 -7.99 13.37
CA ARG A 63 -6.23 -9.36 12.93
C ARG A 63 -7.49 -10.07 12.45
N ASP A 64 -8.57 -10.05 13.20
CA ASP A 64 -9.83 -10.72 12.87
C ASP A 64 -10.49 -10.11 11.63
N TYR A 65 -10.37 -8.79 11.45
CA TYR A 65 -10.80 -8.09 10.23
C TYR A 65 -9.96 -8.55 9.03
N VAL A 66 -8.64 -8.53 9.12
CA VAL A 66 -7.77 -9.04 8.04
C VAL A 66 -8.02 -10.53 7.80
N TYR A 67 -8.24 -11.34 8.84
CA TYR A 67 -8.53 -12.76 8.71
C TYR A 67 -9.87 -12.96 8.00
N SER A 68 -10.94 -12.27 8.43
CA SER A 68 -12.28 -12.32 7.82
C SER A 68 -12.31 -11.85 6.37
N LEU A 69 -11.50 -10.85 6.01
CA LEU A 69 -11.32 -10.42 4.61
C LEU A 69 -10.75 -11.55 3.72
N HIS A 70 -9.94 -12.45 4.30
CA HIS A 70 -9.35 -13.60 3.60
C HIS A 70 -10.00 -14.94 3.97
N GLN A 71 -11.18 -14.93 4.62
CA GLN A 71 -11.93 -16.16 4.90
C GLN A 71 -12.68 -16.62 3.65
N ASN A 72 -11.94 -17.11 2.66
CA ASN A 72 -12.46 -18.11 1.76
C ASN A 72 -12.01 -19.47 2.26
N VAL A 73 -12.74 -20.06 3.22
CA VAL A 73 -12.42 -21.40 3.77
C VAL A 73 -12.39 -22.46 2.66
N LYS A 74 -13.08 -22.21 1.55
CA LYS A 74 -13.10 -23.08 0.38
C LYS A 74 -11.89 -22.90 -0.54
N ALA A 75 -11.13 -21.81 -0.43
CA ALA A 75 -10.01 -21.53 -1.32
C ALA A 75 -8.89 -20.69 -0.69
N SER A 76 -7.66 -21.22 -0.69
CA SER A 76 -6.46 -20.53 -0.21
C SER A 76 -5.83 -19.67 -1.33
N LEU A 77 -5.58 -18.39 -1.07
CA LEU A 77 -4.86 -17.51 -1.99
C LEU A 77 -3.36 -17.89 -2.00
N LEU A 78 -2.87 -18.41 -3.13
CA LEU A 78 -1.47 -18.78 -3.32
C LEU A 78 -0.62 -17.64 -3.87
N TYR A 79 -1.23 -16.74 -4.65
CA TYR A 79 -0.55 -15.62 -5.28
C TYR A 79 -1.49 -14.46 -5.55
N GLY A 80 -1.04 -13.22 -5.33
CA GLY A 80 -1.78 -12.00 -5.65
C GLY A 80 -0.84 -10.92 -6.18
N LYS A 81 -1.13 -10.38 -7.37
CA LYS A 81 -0.35 -9.29 -7.99
C LYS A 81 -1.24 -8.15 -8.47
N ASN A 82 -0.89 -6.94 -8.04
CA ASN A 82 -1.51 -5.70 -8.49
C ASN A 82 -0.91 -5.22 -9.81
N ASN A 83 -1.65 -4.36 -10.52
CA ASN A 83 -1.21 -3.72 -11.76
C ASN A 83 -0.85 -4.70 -12.88
N VAL A 84 -1.47 -5.89 -12.90
CA VAL A 84 -1.32 -6.80 -14.04
C VAL A 84 -2.09 -6.22 -15.21
N THR A 85 -1.41 -6.06 -16.33
CA THR A 85 -1.99 -5.51 -17.55
C THR A 85 -2.44 -6.66 -18.44
N ALA A 86 -3.71 -6.66 -18.86
CA ALA A 86 -4.26 -7.62 -19.80
C ALA A 86 -4.97 -6.89 -20.95
N ALA A 87 -4.73 -7.36 -22.17
CA ALA A 87 -5.48 -6.93 -23.35
C ALA A 87 -6.51 -8.02 -23.68
N ILE A 88 -7.79 -7.68 -23.60
CA ILE A 88 -8.91 -8.63 -23.81
C ILE A 88 -9.19 -8.82 -25.32
N SER A 89 -8.82 -7.85 -26.12
CA SER A 89 -8.86 -7.87 -27.59
C SER A 89 -7.53 -7.34 -28.14
N PRO A 90 -7.11 -7.78 -29.34
CA PRO A 90 -5.84 -7.37 -29.94
C PRO A 90 -5.74 -5.86 -30.16
N ASP A 91 -6.88 -5.20 -30.39
CA ASP A 91 -6.99 -3.75 -30.62
C ASP A 91 -7.55 -2.99 -29.39
N GLY A 92 -7.78 -3.70 -28.28
CA GLY A 92 -8.35 -3.13 -27.06
C GLY A 92 -7.33 -2.39 -26.21
N LEU A 93 -7.78 -1.38 -25.46
CA LEU A 93 -6.92 -0.68 -24.52
C LEU A 93 -6.47 -1.63 -23.39
N PRO A 94 -5.16 -1.73 -23.09
CA PRO A 94 -4.69 -2.60 -22.02
C PRO A 94 -5.23 -2.15 -20.67
N MET A 95 -5.92 -3.04 -19.96
CA MET A 95 -6.51 -2.74 -18.66
C MET A 95 -5.64 -3.30 -17.53
N LYS A 96 -5.42 -2.49 -16.49
CA LYS A 96 -4.76 -2.92 -15.27
C LYS A 96 -5.78 -3.53 -14.31
N GLY A 97 -5.42 -4.64 -13.70
CA GLY A 97 -6.23 -5.32 -12.70
C GLY A 97 -5.39 -6.01 -11.64
N TYR A 98 -6.10 -6.81 -10.84
CA TYR A 98 -5.54 -7.68 -9.82
C TYR A 98 -5.60 -9.12 -10.30
N LEU A 99 -4.46 -9.80 -10.36
CA LEU A 99 -4.37 -11.22 -10.69
C LEU A 99 -4.23 -12.02 -9.40
N SER A 100 -5.08 -13.03 -9.22
CA SER A 100 -5.02 -13.94 -8.08
C SER A 100 -5.03 -15.40 -8.51
N LEU A 101 -4.26 -16.23 -7.80
CA LEU A 101 -4.28 -17.68 -7.91
C LEU A 101 -4.80 -18.25 -6.60
N HIS A 102 -5.84 -19.07 -6.69
CA HIS A 102 -6.44 -19.73 -5.54
C HIS A 102 -6.33 -21.25 -5.67
N GLN A 103 -6.10 -21.92 -4.56
CA GLN A 103 -6.20 -23.38 -4.42
C GLN A 103 -7.47 -23.71 -3.67
N ASN A 104 -8.42 -24.36 -4.34
CA ASN A 104 -9.66 -24.78 -3.72
C ASN A 104 -9.41 -26.00 -2.82
N SER A 105 -10.12 -26.09 -1.70
CA SER A 105 -10.16 -27.31 -0.90
C SER A 105 -10.85 -28.41 -1.72
N PRO A 106 -10.36 -29.66 -1.69
CA PRO A 106 -11.06 -30.76 -2.33
C PRO A 106 -12.48 -30.89 -1.74
N GLU A 107 -13.49 -30.97 -2.62
CA GLU A 107 -14.85 -31.33 -2.20
C GLU A 107 -14.83 -32.79 -1.73
N ILE A 108 -15.32 -33.04 -0.51
CA ILE A 108 -15.46 -34.38 0.09
C ILE A 108 -16.80 -34.98 -0.34
#